data_AF-A0A2A2APE2-F1
#
_entry.id   AF-A0A2A2APE2-F1
#
_cell.length_a   1.000
_cell.length_b   1.000
_cell.length_c   1.000
_cell.angle_alpha   90.00
_cell.angle_beta   90.00
_cell.angle_gamma   90.00
#
_symmetry.space_group_name_H-M   'P 1'
#
loop_
_entity.id
_entity.type
_entity.pdbx_description
1 polymer ?
#
loop_
_entity_poly.entity_id
_entity_poly.type
_entity_poly.pdbx_seq_one_letter_code
_entity_poly.pdbx_strand_id
1 'polypeptide(L)'
;MSASTLQRRFKAETGLSPSHWRQRARLMRAQELLAGGASVTAAAMHVGYGNVSAFIEAFARHFGATPGQYLQANATPARSAETGSQP
;
A
#
# COMPACT_ATOMS: atom_id res chain seq x y z
N MET A 1 -9.37 -7.81 31.14
CA MET A 1 -7.95 -7.42 30.89
C MET A 1 -7.94 -5.93 30.51
N SER A 2 -7.04 -5.11 31.06
CA SER A 2 -7.04 -3.66 30.78
C SER A 2 -6.36 -3.32 29.44
N ALA A 3 -6.77 -2.19 28.83
CA ALA A 3 -6.21 -1.70 27.56
C ALA A 3 -4.68 -1.50 27.61
N SER A 4 -4.13 -1.12 28.77
CA SER A 4 -2.69 -0.90 28.95
C SER A 4 -1.86 -2.18 28.89
N THR A 5 -2.39 -3.31 29.37
CA THR A 5 -1.70 -4.61 29.29
C THR A 5 -1.67 -5.14 27.86
N LEU A 6 -2.75 -4.95 27.10
CA LEU A 6 -2.83 -5.31 25.69
C LEU A 6 -1.83 -4.50 24.85
N GLN A 7 -1.76 -3.19 25.08
CA GLN A 7 -0.85 -2.30 24.34
C GLN A 7 0.63 -2.67 24.56
N ARG A 8 1.02 -3.02 25.79
CA ARG A 8 2.39 -3.39 26.13
C ARG A 8 2.80 -4.73 25.52
N ARG A 9 1.93 -5.74 25.56
CA ARG A 9 2.18 -7.04 24.91
C ARG A 9 2.25 -6.90 23.39
N PHE A 10 1.32 -6.17 22.79
CA PHE A 10 1.30 -5.94 21.35
C PHE A 10 2.57 -5.23 20.86
N LYS A 11 3.04 -4.21 21.60
CA LYS A 11 4.31 -3.54 21.30
C LYS A 11 5.52 -4.45 21.53
N ALA A 12 5.50 -5.32 22.55
CA ALA A 12 6.57 -6.28 22.80
C ALA A 12 6.69 -7.33 21.68
N GLU A 13 5.58 -7.74 21.06
CA GLU A 13 5.56 -8.75 20.00
C GLU A 13 5.78 -8.16 18.59
N THR A 14 5.30 -6.94 18.31
CA THR A 14 5.36 -6.32 16.97
C THR A 14 6.33 -5.15 16.85
N GLY A 15 6.86 -4.64 17.97
CA GLY A 15 7.69 -3.42 18.02
C GLY A 15 6.91 -2.11 17.78
N LEU A 16 5.62 -2.18 17.43
CA LEU A 16 4.80 -1.02 17.04
C LEU A 16 3.63 -0.80 17.99
N SER A 17 3.11 0.43 18.02
CA SER A 17 1.79 0.67 18.62
C SER A 17 0.70 -0.03 17.78
N PRO A 18 -0.41 -0.48 18.39
CA PRO A 18 -1.50 -1.12 17.66
C PRO A 18 -2.03 -0.29 16.49
N SER A 19 -2.08 1.03 16.63
CA SER A 19 -2.52 1.94 15.56
C SER A 19 -1.56 1.97 14.37
N HIS A 20 -0.24 2.03 14.62
CA HIS A 20 0.77 1.98 13.55
C HIS A 20 0.77 0.63 12.83
N TRP A 21 0.67 -0.47 13.58
CA TRP A 21 0.59 -1.80 12.98
C TRP A 21 -0.67 -1.93 12.10
N ARG A 22 -1.83 -1.49 12.59
CA ARG A 22 -3.07 -1.48 11.80
C ARG A 22 -2.99 -0.60 10.57
N GLN A 23 -2.28 0.53 10.64
CA GLN A 23 -2.05 1.38 9.48
C GLN A 23 -1.17 0.67 8.45
N ARG A 24 -0.06 0.04 8.90
CA ARG A 24 0.81 -0.75 8.02
C ARG A 24 0.06 -1.90 7.35
N ALA A 25 -0.72 -2.68 8.10
CA ALA A 25 -1.53 -3.77 7.57
C ALA A 25 -2.51 -3.29 6.48
N ARG A 26 -3.17 -2.15 6.70
CA ARG A 26 -4.05 -1.51 5.70
C ARG A 26 -3.29 -1.11 4.45
N LEU A 27 -2.10 -0.53 4.58
CA LEU A 27 -1.29 -0.11 3.44
C LEU A 27 -0.78 -1.30 2.63
N MET A 28 -0.36 -2.40 3.27
CA MET A 28 0.01 -3.65 2.57
C MET A 28 -1.18 -4.22 1.79
N ARG A 29 -2.37 -4.24 2.39
CA ARG A 29 -3.59 -4.67 1.67
C ARG A 29 -3.91 -3.76 0.48
N ALA A 30 -3.71 -2.45 0.62
CA ALA A 30 -3.91 -1.52 -0.49
C ALA A 30 -2.94 -1.79 -1.64
N GLN A 31 -1.68 -2.11 -1.34
CA GLN A 31 -0.69 -2.49 -2.35
C GLN A 31 -1.12 -3.72 -3.16
N GLU A 32 -1.65 -4.75 -2.51
CA GLU A 32 -2.18 -5.94 -3.18
C GLU A 32 -3.35 -5.60 -4.11
N LEU A 33 -4.28 -4.76 -3.67
CA LEU A 33 -5.42 -4.33 -4.47
C LEU A 33 -4.97 -3.54 -5.71
N LEU A 34 -4.03 -2.62 -5.55
CA LEU A 34 -3.45 -1.85 -6.65
C LEU A 34 -2.74 -2.78 -7.64
N ALA A 35 -1.96 -3.75 -7.17
CA ALA A 35 -1.33 -4.76 -8.02
C ALA A 35 -2.37 -5.62 -8.77
N GLY A 36 -3.54 -5.86 -8.16
CA GLY A 36 -4.69 -6.53 -8.77
C GLY A 36 -5.50 -5.64 -9.72
N GLY A 37 -5.07 -4.42 -10.02
CA GLY A 37 -5.72 -3.51 -10.98
C GLY A 37 -6.80 -2.61 -10.39
N ALA A 38 -6.98 -2.58 -9.07
CA ALA A 38 -7.90 -1.63 -8.45
C ALA A 38 -7.41 -0.18 -8.67
N SER A 39 -8.36 0.75 -8.82
CA SER A 39 -8.03 2.18 -8.84
C SER A 39 -7.56 2.67 -7.46
N VAL A 40 -6.79 3.76 -7.44
CA VAL A 40 -6.31 4.39 -6.20
C VAL A 40 -7.45 4.71 -5.24
N THR A 41 -8.56 5.25 -5.76
CA THR A 41 -9.77 5.55 -4.98
C THR A 41 -10.40 4.28 -4.41
N ALA A 42 -10.55 3.22 -5.23
CA ALA A 42 -11.15 1.97 -4.77
C ALA A 42 -10.32 1.31 -3.67
N ALA A 43 -8.98 1.27 -3.84
CA ALA A 43 -8.07 0.77 -2.83
C ALA A 43 -8.17 1.56 -1.52
N ALA A 44 -8.18 2.89 -1.57
CA ALA A 44 -8.31 3.76 -0.40
C ALA A 44 -9.59 3.48 0.39
N MET A 45 -10.73 3.41 -0.30
CA MET A 45 -12.03 3.13 0.34
C MET A 45 -12.07 1.73 0.93
N HIS A 46 -11.54 0.73 0.22
CA HIS A 46 -11.53 -0.66 0.69
C HIS A 46 -10.70 -0.85 1.97
N VAL A 47 -9.60 -0.12 2.11
CA VAL A 47 -8.78 -0.17 3.32
C VAL A 47 -9.21 0.83 4.41
N GLY A 48 -10.38 1.47 4.22
CA GLY A 48 -11.04 2.28 5.23
C GLY A 48 -10.48 3.68 5.40
N TYR A 49 -9.91 4.28 4.35
CA TYR A 49 -9.62 5.71 4.32
C TYR A 49 -10.84 6.48 3.82
N GLY A 50 -11.33 7.44 4.61
CA GLY A 50 -12.42 8.33 4.20
C GLY A 50 -11.98 9.46 3.27
N ASN A 51 -10.67 9.62 3.06
CA ASN A 51 -10.09 10.65 2.19
C ASN A 51 -8.94 10.04 1.37
N VAL A 52 -9.02 10.17 0.04
CA VAL A 52 -8.03 9.65 -0.89
C VAL A 52 -6.68 10.34 -0.72
N SER A 53 -6.65 11.66 -0.46
CA SER A 53 -5.38 12.38 -0.26
C SER A 53 -4.64 11.89 0.98
N ALA A 54 -5.34 11.66 2.09
CA ALA A 54 -4.76 11.11 3.31
C ALA A 54 -4.22 9.68 3.09
N PHE A 55 -4.88 8.89 2.24
CA PHE A 55 -4.37 7.58 1.82
C PHE A 55 -3.08 7.72 1.00
N ILE A 56 -3.06 8.59 -0.02
CA ILE A 56 -1.89 8.80 -0.89
C ILE A 56 -0.67 9.21 -0.06
N GLU A 57 -0.83 10.16 0.86
CA GLU A 57 0.27 10.57 1.74
C GLU A 57 0.75 9.43 2.63
N ALA A 58 -0.17 8.67 3.25
CA ALA A 58 0.19 7.55 4.10
C ALA A 58 0.90 6.43 3.34
N PHE A 59 0.45 6.16 2.12
CA PHE A 59 1.04 5.19 1.21
C PHE A 59 2.46 5.64 0.80
N ALA A 60 2.62 6.89 0.37
CA ALA A 60 3.92 7.44 -0.02
C ALA A 60 4.92 7.45 1.14
N ARG A 61 4.49 7.81 2.36
CA ARG A 61 5.34 7.73 3.56
C ARG A 61 5.79 6.30 3.88
N HIS A 62 4.99 5.30 3.53
CA HIS A 62 5.31 3.90 3.85
C HIS A 62 6.13 3.20 2.77
N PHE A 63 5.81 3.44 1.49
CA PHE A 63 6.40 2.74 0.34
C PHE A 63 7.41 3.60 -0.45
N GLY A 64 7.56 4.88 -0.11
CA GLY A 64 8.48 5.80 -0.80
C GLY A 64 7.97 6.33 -2.13
N ALA A 65 6.80 5.88 -2.60
CA ALA A 65 6.18 6.31 -3.86
C ALA A 65 4.66 6.42 -3.69
N THR A 66 4.03 7.29 -4.47
CA THR A 66 2.56 7.40 -4.50
C THR A 66 1.94 6.16 -5.14
N PRO A 67 0.65 5.84 -4.83
CA PRO A 67 -0.07 4.75 -5.48
C PRO A 67 -0.05 4.82 -7.02
N GLY A 68 -0.16 6.02 -7.59
CA GLY A 68 -0.11 6.23 -9.03
C GLY A 68 1.27 5.92 -9.63
N GLN A 69 2.35 6.29 -8.94
CA GLN A 69 3.72 5.93 -9.35
C GLN A 69 3.94 4.41 -9.24
N TYR A 70 3.43 3.78 -8.17
CA TYR A 70 3.47 2.33 -7.99
C TYR A 70 2.76 1.60 -9.14
N LEU A 71 1.57 2.06 -9.54
CA LEU A 71 0.84 1.51 -10.68
C LEU A 71 1.57 1.71 -12.01
N GLN A 72 2.16 2.88 -12.25
CA GLN A 72 2.94 3.13 -13.48
C GLN A 72 4.17 2.23 -13.58
N ALA A 73 4.87 1.99 -12.47
CA ALA A 73 5.97 1.04 -12.41
C ALA A 73 5.53 -0.39 -12.79
N ASN A 74 4.33 -0.80 -12.37
CA ASN A 74 3.75 -2.10 -12.74
C ASN A 74 3.16 -2.15 -14.16
N ALA A 75 2.73 -1.01 -14.71
CA ALA A 75 2.12 -0.90 -16.02
C ALA A 75 3.14 -0.90 -17.19
N THR A 76 4.44 -1.05 -16.91
CA THR A 76 5.48 -1.13 -17.94
C THR A 76 5.95 -2.58 -18.15
N PRO A 77 5.18 -3.44 -18.84
CA PRO A 77 5.77 -4.57 -19.54
C PRO A 77 6.22 -4.08 -20.93
N ALA A 78 7.54 -4.02 -21.12
CA ALA A 78 8.27 -4.08 -22.39
C ALA A 78 7.52 -3.67 -23.67
N ARG A 79 7.67 -2.40 -24.08
CA ARG A 79 7.52 -1.97 -25.49
C ARG A 79 8.90 -1.99 -26.19
N SER A 80 9.64 -3.08 -26.04
CA SER A 80 10.96 -3.28 -26.67
C SER A 80 11.02 -4.51 -27.59
N ALA A 81 9.88 -5.15 -27.88
CA ALA A 81 9.79 -6.26 -28.83
C ALA A 81 9.30 -5.81 -30.21
N GLU A 82 9.79 -4.67 -30.71
CA GLU A 82 9.58 -4.21 -32.09
C GLU A 82 10.86 -3.53 -32.57
N THR A 83 11.85 -4.30 -33.05
CA THR A 83 12.77 -3.94 -34.15
C THR A 83 13.73 -5.11 -34.30
N GLY A 84 13.46 -5.94 -35.28
CA GLY A 84 14.26 -7.11 -35.60
C GLY A 84 13.60 -7.98 -36.65
N SER A 85 13.14 -7.36 -37.75
CA SER A 85 13.11 -8.09 -39.03
C SER A 85 14.49 -8.70 -39.21
N GLN A 86 14.57 -10.02 -39.27
CA GLN A 86 15.72 -10.70 -39.84
C GLN A 86 15.31 -11.36 -41.17
N PRO A 87 16.26 -11.40 -42.12
CA PRO A 87 16.03 -11.55 -43.56
C PRO A 87 15.56 -12.95 -43.98
#